data_AF-H8N1V7-F1
#
_entry.id   AF-H8N1V7-F1
#
_cell.length_a   1.000
_cell.length_b   1.000
_cell.length_c   1.000
_cell.angle_alpha   90.00
_cell.angle_beta   90.00
_cell.angle_gamma   90.00
#
_symmetry.space_group_name_H-M   'P 1'
#
loop_
_entity.id
_entity.type
_entity.pdbx_description
1 polymer ?
#
loop_
_entity_poly.entity_id
_entity_poly.type
_entity_poly.pdbx_seq_one_letter_code
_entity_poly.pdbx_strand_id
1 'polypeptide(L)'
;MPDVREAVRPGANSVRFGEGARQMNDNSTWIPVDGSDPVRAWVRRPASGTGPALLLLMVEAFEGNAHLKLMAERFSEEGYVVVVPDLASRGEPEEVDLKPVVAWARSLPEVVGLRGKKQVGALGYGLGGTLAAQLAAHAHVDCAVAYCAPGMEDVLAQAGESAAPMVLHYAEWDGFVPPAAVARVKQHVSVDVELYVYQGVRHGFFREGSPAWHRPSMMTAHTRTLALLKRVMGPRYDLAALWDKHTELEFAVRDAAATMKTMVAHPYVNSVPVMTGGVGAEYLHRFYEHHFVHSNPKDTKMSLLSRTVGADRVVDEFILSFTHDIEMDWMLPGIPPTGKFVEAAFVAVVNFRGDKLYHEHIYWDQASVLVQLGLLDPKGLPVTGVEAARKLLDETLPSNTLMEKWDESSQDSRKAG
;
A
#
# COMPACT_ATOMS: atom_id res chain seq x y z
N MET A 1 -46.79 -3.21 -16.58
CA MET A 1 -45.36 -2.86 -16.71
C MET A 1 -45.25 -1.72 -17.71
N PRO A 2 -44.88 -0.52 -17.28
CA PRO A 2 -44.32 0.50 -18.15
C PRO A 2 -42.81 0.67 -17.93
N ASP A 3 -42.19 1.06 -19.03
CA ASP A 3 -40.77 1.21 -19.36
C ASP A 3 -39.97 2.04 -18.32
N VAL A 4 -38.89 1.45 -17.78
CA VAL A 4 -37.94 2.09 -16.87
C VAL A 4 -36.76 2.58 -17.69
N ARG A 5 -36.93 3.70 -18.38
CA ARG A 5 -35.83 4.44 -19.04
C ARG A 5 -36.08 5.94 -19.02
N GLU A 6 -36.17 6.53 -17.83
CA GLU A 6 -35.83 7.93 -17.60
C GLU A 6 -35.95 8.25 -16.09
N ALA A 7 -34.83 8.23 -15.35
CA ALA A 7 -34.60 9.07 -14.17
C ALA A 7 -33.29 8.65 -13.45
N VAL A 8 -32.13 8.98 -14.02
CA VAL A 8 -30.96 9.35 -13.21
C VAL A 8 -30.22 10.46 -13.96
N ARG A 9 -30.62 11.71 -13.70
CA ARG A 9 -29.73 12.85 -13.96
C ARG A 9 -28.70 12.86 -12.82
N PRO A 10 -27.39 12.79 -13.08
CA PRO A 10 -26.41 12.98 -12.01
C PRO A 10 -26.51 14.42 -11.53
N GLY A 11 -26.97 14.61 -10.30
CA GLY A 11 -26.88 15.89 -9.62
C GLY A 11 -25.42 16.29 -9.53
N ALA A 12 -25.14 17.52 -9.97
CA ALA A 12 -23.84 18.16 -9.91
C ALA A 12 -23.39 18.32 -8.45
N ASN A 13 -22.69 17.32 -7.92
CA ASN A 13 -21.79 17.42 -6.77
C ASN A 13 -20.61 16.47 -7.01
N SER A 14 -19.95 16.61 -8.18
CA SER A 14 -18.56 16.18 -8.27
C SER A 14 -17.75 17.23 -7.53
N VAL A 15 -17.44 16.97 -6.27
CA VAL A 15 -16.34 17.66 -5.61
C VAL A 15 -15.09 17.28 -6.40
N ARG A 16 -14.71 18.14 -7.35
CA ARG A 16 -13.40 18.08 -7.97
C ARG A 16 -12.42 18.35 -6.83
N PHE A 17 -11.82 17.29 -6.30
CA PHE A 17 -10.60 17.45 -5.52
C PHE A 17 -9.62 18.19 -6.42
N GLY A 18 -9.32 19.43 -6.09
CA GLY A 18 -8.46 20.27 -6.88
C GLY A 18 -7.15 19.54 -7.12
N GLU A 19 -6.69 19.55 -8.38
CA GLU A 19 -5.30 19.34 -8.73
C GLU A 19 -4.49 20.49 -8.13
N GLY A 20 -4.35 20.51 -6.80
CA GLY A 20 -3.38 21.35 -6.13
C GLY A 20 -2.03 20.91 -6.66
N ALA A 21 -1.35 21.82 -7.37
CA ALA A 21 0.02 21.60 -7.81
C ALA A 21 0.83 21.11 -6.61
N ARG A 22 1.25 19.83 -6.64
CA ARG A 22 2.09 19.24 -5.61
C ARG A 22 3.37 20.08 -5.54
N GLN A 23 3.48 20.89 -4.50
CA GLN A 23 4.66 21.69 -4.27
C GLN A 23 5.74 20.72 -3.77
N MET A 24 6.60 20.26 -4.68
CA MET A 24 7.73 19.40 -4.34
C MET A 24 8.65 20.20 -3.41
N ASN A 25 8.89 19.70 -2.20
CA ASN A 25 9.94 20.24 -1.34
C ASN A 25 11.29 20.09 -2.08
N ASP A 26 12.04 21.18 -2.17
CA ASP A 26 13.30 21.36 -2.91
C ASP A 26 14.48 20.57 -2.30
N ASN A 27 14.41 19.25 -2.39
CA ASN A 27 15.55 18.35 -2.11
C ASN A 27 15.99 17.62 -3.38
N SER A 28 15.78 18.24 -4.54
CA SER A 28 16.02 17.61 -5.84
C SER A 28 16.91 18.42 -6.76
N THR A 29 17.85 17.76 -7.44
CA THR A 29 18.80 18.46 -8.31
C THR A 29 19.34 17.55 -9.40
N TRP A 30 19.73 18.14 -10.54
CA TRP A 30 20.46 17.46 -11.60
C TRP A 30 21.95 17.51 -11.31
N ILE A 31 22.62 16.37 -11.35
CA ILE A 31 24.05 16.23 -11.06
C ILE A 31 24.73 15.56 -12.25
N PRO A 32 25.85 16.10 -12.78
CA PRO A 32 26.68 15.37 -13.73
C PRO A 32 27.32 14.17 -13.03
N VAL A 33 27.26 13.00 -13.67
CA VAL A 33 27.92 11.78 -13.24
C VAL A 33 29.02 11.49 -14.25
N ASP A 34 30.26 11.71 -13.80
CA ASP A 34 31.45 11.42 -14.59
C ASP A 34 31.70 9.90 -14.66
N GLY A 35 32.29 9.44 -15.75
CA GLY A 35 32.56 8.02 -15.99
C GLY A 35 33.10 7.75 -17.39
N SER A 36 33.22 6.47 -17.74
CA SER A 36 33.49 6.02 -19.11
C SER A 36 32.41 6.50 -20.08
N ASP A 37 31.18 6.64 -19.59
CA ASP A 37 30.03 7.14 -20.33
C ASP A 37 29.29 8.21 -19.50
N PRO A 38 29.69 9.50 -19.59
CA PRO A 38 29.11 10.55 -18.77
C PRO A 38 27.61 10.73 -19.01
N VAL A 39 26.87 10.86 -17.90
CA VAL A 39 25.41 11.09 -17.91
C VAL A 39 25.04 12.06 -16.80
N ARG A 40 23.95 12.79 -16.93
CA ARG A 40 23.38 13.54 -15.79
C ARG A 40 22.33 12.68 -15.08
N ALA A 41 22.25 12.81 -13.76
CA ALA A 41 21.23 12.14 -12.97
C ALA A 41 20.45 13.15 -12.12
N TRP A 42 19.13 13.02 -12.10
CA TRP A 42 18.29 13.76 -11.17
C TRP A 42 18.24 13.00 -9.84
N VAL A 43 18.54 13.67 -8.74
CA VAL A 43 18.57 13.08 -7.40
C VAL A 43 17.47 13.67 -6.55
N ARG A 44 16.77 12.84 -5.77
CA ARG A 44 15.91 13.29 -4.68
C ARG A 44 16.22 12.56 -3.39
N ARG A 45 16.39 13.32 -2.32
CA ARG A 45 16.71 12.79 -0.98
C ARG A 45 15.45 12.59 -0.14
N PRO A 46 15.42 11.58 0.74
CA PRO A 46 14.35 11.43 1.71
C PRO A 46 14.38 12.56 2.74
N ALA A 47 13.30 12.77 3.49
CA ALA A 47 13.23 13.82 4.53
C ALA A 47 14.27 13.62 5.65
N SER A 48 14.66 12.37 5.93
CA SER A 48 15.77 12.02 6.84
C SER A 48 17.14 12.48 6.35
N GLY A 49 17.26 12.88 5.08
CA GLY A 49 18.51 13.24 4.41
C GLY A 49 19.38 12.05 4.00
N THR A 50 19.19 10.87 4.59
CA THR A 50 20.00 9.66 4.33
C THR A 50 19.13 8.42 4.15
N GLY A 51 19.64 7.46 3.38
CA GLY A 51 18.98 6.18 3.10
C GLY A 51 19.70 5.40 1.98
N PRO A 52 19.34 4.14 1.70
CA PRO A 52 19.90 3.40 0.59
C PRO A 52 19.55 4.08 -0.73
N ALA A 53 20.41 3.94 -1.75
CA ALA A 53 20.14 4.52 -3.05
C ALA A 53 19.22 3.61 -3.88
N LEU A 54 18.31 4.21 -4.61
CA LEU A 54 17.47 3.52 -5.59
C LEU A 54 17.63 4.19 -6.95
N LEU A 55 18.28 3.50 -7.89
CA LEU A 55 18.26 3.90 -9.29
C LEU A 55 16.86 3.65 -9.84
N LEU A 56 16.22 4.68 -10.39
CA LEU A 56 14.90 4.61 -10.99
C LEU A 56 15.04 4.80 -12.51
N LEU A 57 14.93 3.69 -13.24
CA LEU A 57 15.32 3.57 -14.65
C LEU A 57 14.09 3.57 -15.57
N MET A 58 14.06 4.54 -16.48
CA MET A 58 13.07 4.63 -17.53
C MET A 58 13.70 5.32 -18.74
N VAL A 59 13.39 4.85 -19.95
CA VAL A 59 13.94 5.41 -21.20
C VAL A 59 13.15 6.62 -21.71
N GLU A 60 12.06 6.99 -21.02
CA GLU A 60 11.24 8.17 -21.32
C GLU A 60 11.80 9.40 -20.57
N ALA A 61 11.77 10.58 -21.21
CA ALA A 61 12.33 11.81 -20.64
C ALA A 61 11.69 12.23 -19.32
N PHE A 62 12.51 12.56 -18.32
CA PHE A 62 12.05 12.88 -16.96
C PHE A 62 11.15 14.12 -16.90
N GLU A 63 11.50 15.18 -17.64
CA GLU A 63 10.83 16.48 -17.60
C GLU A 63 9.34 16.39 -17.97
N GLY A 64 8.98 15.49 -18.90
CA GLY A 64 7.60 15.24 -19.33
C GLY A 64 6.91 14.07 -18.63
N ASN A 65 7.61 13.34 -17.75
CA ASN A 65 7.11 12.08 -17.21
C ASN A 65 6.54 12.23 -15.79
N ALA A 66 5.23 12.45 -15.72
CA ALA A 66 4.51 12.58 -14.45
C ALA A 66 4.60 11.31 -13.58
N HIS A 67 4.63 10.12 -14.19
CA HIS A 67 4.76 8.87 -13.47
C HIS A 67 6.14 8.74 -12.82
N LEU A 68 7.21 9.04 -13.56
CA LEU A 68 8.58 8.94 -13.06
C LEU A 68 8.83 9.93 -11.90
N LYS A 69 8.33 11.16 -12.03
CA LYS A 69 8.35 12.17 -10.95
C LYS A 69 7.60 11.70 -9.71
N LEU A 70 6.41 11.12 -9.90
CA LEU A 70 5.60 10.59 -8.80
C LEU A 70 6.26 9.40 -8.10
N MET A 71 6.86 8.48 -8.86
CA MET A 71 7.55 7.34 -8.27
C MET A 71 8.82 7.77 -7.54
N ALA A 72 9.55 8.74 -8.07
CA ALA A 72 10.70 9.30 -7.38
C ALA A 72 10.32 9.98 -6.06
N GLU A 73 9.22 10.72 -6.03
CA GLU A 73 8.65 11.26 -4.80
C GLU A 73 8.26 10.16 -3.81
N ARG A 74 7.49 9.16 -4.24
CA ARG A 74 7.05 8.04 -3.38
C ARG A 74 8.22 7.26 -2.80
N PHE A 75 9.23 6.90 -3.60
CA PHE A 75 10.39 6.20 -3.06
C PHE A 75 11.23 7.09 -2.15
N SER A 76 11.26 8.42 -2.35
CA SER A 76 11.87 9.32 -1.37
C SER A 76 11.09 9.37 -0.04
N GLU A 77 9.75 9.30 -0.08
CA GLU A 77 8.90 9.18 1.12
C GLU A 77 9.12 7.83 1.83
N GLU A 78 9.44 6.76 1.09
CA GLU A 78 9.83 5.46 1.64
C GLU A 78 11.24 5.42 2.25
N GLY A 79 11.99 6.53 2.16
CA GLY A 79 13.32 6.67 2.75
C GLY A 79 14.50 6.37 1.82
N TYR A 80 14.29 6.32 0.50
CA TYR A 80 15.37 6.08 -0.47
C TYR A 80 15.99 7.39 -0.98
N VAL A 81 17.30 7.38 -1.20
CA VAL A 81 17.97 8.38 -2.05
C VAL A 81 17.71 7.97 -3.50
N VAL A 82 16.76 8.63 -4.15
CA VAL A 82 16.34 8.26 -5.51
C VAL A 82 17.25 8.92 -6.53
N VAL A 83 17.75 8.13 -7.47
CA VAL A 83 18.62 8.55 -8.56
C VAL A 83 17.97 8.20 -9.89
N VAL A 84 17.68 9.19 -10.72
CA VAL A 84 17.10 9.02 -12.06
C VAL A 84 18.13 9.44 -13.11
N PRO A 85 18.88 8.51 -13.73
CA PRO A 85 19.78 8.85 -14.83
C PRO A 85 19.00 9.29 -16.08
N ASP A 86 19.51 10.28 -16.81
CA ASP A 86 18.91 10.78 -18.06
C ASP A 86 19.20 9.85 -19.24
N LEU A 87 18.49 8.71 -19.27
CA LEU A 87 18.57 7.75 -20.36
C LEU A 87 17.95 8.25 -21.65
N ALA A 88 16.95 9.13 -21.58
CA ALA A 88 16.23 9.62 -22.76
C ALA A 88 17.08 10.53 -23.64
N SER A 89 18.11 11.17 -23.06
CA SER A 89 19.11 11.94 -23.82
C SER A 89 20.07 11.08 -24.65
N ARG A 90 20.01 9.75 -24.51
CA ARG A 90 20.91 8.79 -25.16
C ARG A 90 20.27 8.29 -26.46
N GLY A 91 21.07 8.21 -27.53
CA GLY A 91 20.61 7.69 -28.83
C GLY A 91 20.22 6.22 -28.77
N GLU A 92 20.95 5.42 -27.99
CA GLU A 92 20.76 3.98 -27.79
C GLU A 92 20.73 3.70 -26.28
N PRO A 93 19.57 3.90 -25.61
CA PRO A 93 19.47 3.79 -24.16
C PRO A 93 19.74 2.37 -23.61
N GLU A 94 19.58 1.34 -24.45
CA GLU A 94 19.91 -0.05 -24.15
C GLU A 94 21.43 -0.33 -24.06
N GLU A 95 22.27 0.52 -24.64
CA GLU A 95 23.73 0.37 -24.65
C GLU A 95 24.44 1.18 -23.54
N VAL A 96 23.68 1.95 -22.76
CA VAL A 96 24.23 2.83 -21.73
C VAL A 96 24.91 2.04 -20.62
N ASP A 97 26.18 2.33 -20.34
CA ASP A 97 26.88 1.75 -19.19
C ASP A 97 26.45 2.45 -17.90
N LEU A 98 25.61 1.76 -17.12
CA LEU A 98 25.11 2.25 -15.83
C LEU A 98 26.08 1.99 -14.66
N LYS A 99 27.19 1.27 -14.84
CA LYS A 99 28.13 0.97 -13.75
C LYS A 99 28.74 2.23 -13.13
N PRO A 100 29.13 3.28 -13.88
CA PRO A 100 29.56 4.55 -13.31
C PRO A 100 28.48 5.20 -12.44
N VAL A 101 27.21 5.15 -12.85
CA VAL A 101 26.07 5.69 -12.07
C VAL A 101 25.90 4.93 -10.75
N VAL A 102 26.00 3.60 -10.78
CA VAL A 102 25.94 2.78 -9.57
C VAL A 102 27.11 3.08 -8.63
N ALA A 103 28.34 3.16 -9.16
CA ALA A 103 29.53 3.47 -8.37
C ALA A 103 29.45 4.87 -7.74
N TRP A 104 29.03 5.86 -8.52
CA TRP A 104 28.80 7.22 -8.05
C TRP A 104 27.73 7.25 -6.96
N ALA A 105 26.58 6.60 -7.15
CA ALA A 105 25.53 6.54 -6.14
C ALA A 105 26.04 5.89 -4.84
N ARG A 106 26.79 4.78 -4.91
CA ARG A 106 27.44 4.15 -3.73
C ARG A 106 28.41 5.10 -3.02
N SER A 107 29.05 6.01 -3.74
CA SER A 107 30.04 6.95 -3.18
C SER A 107 29.41 8.10 -2.39
N LEU A 108 28.12 8.39 -2.59
CA LEU A 108 27.44 9.50 -1.94
C LEU A 108 27.43 9.32 -0.40
N PRO A 109 27.80 10.36 0.39
CA PRO A 109 27.84 10.24 1.84
C PRO A 109 26.48 9.91 2.45
N GLU A 110 25.40 10.45 1.87
CA GLU A 110 24.01 10.21 2.29
C GLU A 110 23.49 8.80 2.01
N VAL A 111 24.16 8.02 1.16
CA VAL A 111 23.74 6.65 0.84
C VAL A 111 24.12 5.73 1.99
N VAL A 112 23.12 5.25 2.73
CA VAL A 112 23.29 4.39 3.91
C VAL A 112 22.18 3.35 3.95
N GLY A 113 22.54 2.09 3.72
CA GLY A 113 21.66 0.92 3.81
C GLY A 113 21.79 0.17 5.14
N LEU A 114 21.41 -1.10 5.14
CA LEU A 114 21.44 -1.95 6.33
C LEU A 114 22.85 -2.08 6.92
N ARG A 115 22.93 -1.93 8.24
CA ARG A 115 24.20 -2.02 9.00
C ARG A 115 25.26 -1.03 8.51
N GLY A 116 24.83 0.13 8.00
CA GLY A 116 25.72 1.21 7.53
C GLY A 116 26.38 0.97 6.17
N LYS A 117 25.99 -0.07 5.43
CA LYS A 117 26.56 -0.39 4.12
C LYS A 117 26.14 0.62 3.05
N LYS A 118 27.00 0.86 2.05
CA LYS A 118 26.69 1.65 0.84
C LYS A 118 25.89 0.82 -0.16
N GLN A 119 24.60 0.63 0.09
CA GLN A 119 23.73 -0.24 -0.72
C GLN A 119 22.95 0.54 -1.78
N VAL A 120 22.83 -0.06 -2.95
CA VAL A 120 22.16 0.51 -4.11
C VAL A 120 21.30 -0.54 -4.78
N GLY A 121 20.00 -0.28 -4.92
CA GLY A 121 19.09 -1.07 -5.73
C GLY A 121 18.80 -0.40 -7.07
N ALA A 122 18.29 -1.16 -8.03
CA ALA A 122 17.76 -0.63 -9.30
C ALA A 122 16.31 -1.04 -9.50
N LEU A 123 15.46 -0.09 -9.88
CA LEU A 123 14.08 -0.34 -10.27
C LEU A 123 13.84 0.25 -11.64
N GLY A 124 13.21 -0.47 -12.54
CA GLY A 124 12.87 0.08 -13.84
C GLY A 124 11.59 -0.43 -14.47
N TYR A 125 11.14 0.32 -15.47
CA TYR A 125 9.92 0.07 -16.23
C TYR A 125 10.22 -0.15 -17.71
N GLY A 126 9.62 -1.17 -18.31
CA GLY A 126 9.90 -1.55 -19.70
C GLY A 126 11.38 -1.89 -19.89
N LEU A 127 12.03 -1.27 -20.88
CA LEU A 127 13.48 -1.39 -21.10
C LEU A 127 14.31 -0.98 -19.88
N GLY A 128 13.86 0.01 -19.09
CA GLY A 128 14.55 0.35 -17.84
C GLY A 128 14.55 -0.81 -16.84
N GLY A 129 13.52 -1.66 -16.86
CA GLY A 129 13.46 -2.87 -16.05
C GLY A 129 14.44 -3.95 -16.54
N THR A 130 14.66 -4.05 -17.85
CA THR A 130 15.70 -4.92 -18.43
C THR A 130 17.09 -4.47 -17.99
N LEU A 131 17.38 -3.16 -18.07
CA LEU A 131 18.64 -2.57 -17.58
C LEU A 131 18.85 -2.82 -16.08
N ALA A 132 17.80 -2.66 -15.26
CA ALA A 132 17.87 -2.97 -13.82
C ALA A 132 18.23 -4.43 -13.56
N ALA A 133 17.61 -5.36 -14.29
CA ALA A 133 17.89 -6.78 -14.15
C ALA A 133 19.29 -7.16 -14.66
N GLN A 134 19.80 -6.54 -15.73
CA GLN A 134 21.17 -6.76 -16.19
C GLN A 134 22.20 -6.34 -15.13
N LEU A 135 21.97 -5.22 -14.44
CA LEU A 135 22.81 -4.81 -13.31
C LEU A 135 22.78 -5.86 -12.17
N ALA A 136 21.62 -6.44 -11.88
CA ALA A 136 21.47 -7.46 -10.84
C ALA A 136 22.08 -8.80 -11.25
N ALA A 137 21.90 -9.24 -12.50
CA ALA A 137 22.44 -10.47 -13.07
C ALA A 137 23.97 -10.58 -12.94
N HIS A 138 24.66 -9.43 -12.88
CA HIS A 138 26.11 -9.32 -12.70
C HIS A 138 26.53 -8.70 -11.35
N ALA A 139 25.63 -8.67 -10.36
CA ALA A 139 25.90 -8.23 -8.99
C ALA A 139 26.44 -6.79 -8.85
N HIS A 140 26.11 -5.89 -9.79
CA HIS A 140 26.49 -4.48 -9.71
C HIS A 140 25.63 -3.73 -8.67
N VAL A 141 24.36 -4.12 -8.54
CA VAL A 141 23.41 -3.61 -7.54
C VAL A 141 23.09 -4.67 -6.49
N ASP A 142 22.60 -4.25 -5.32
CA ASP A 142 22.24 -5.15 -4.22
C ASP A 142 20.94 -5.91 -4.49
N CYS A 143 20.03 -5.35 -5.27
CA CYS A 143 18.80 -5.99 -5.75
C CYS A 143 18.21 -5.24 -6.95
N ALA A 144 17.31 -5.86 -7.70
CA ALA A 144 16.58 -5.19 -8.76
C ALA A 144 15.07 -5.48 -8.81
N VAL A 145 14.32 -4.52 -9.34
CA VAL A 145 12.87 -4.65 -9.59
C VAL A 145 12.57 -4.26 -11.02
N ALA A 146 11.85 -5.13 -11.74
CA ALA A 146 11.53 -4.90 -13.15
C ALA A 146 10.01 -4.96 -13.38
N TYR A 147 9.46 -3.91 -13.97
CA TYR A 147 8.05 -3.83 -14.37
C TYR A 147 7.91 -3.96 -15.89
N CYS A 148 7.16 -4.97 -16.35
CA CYS A 148 6.87 -5.24 -17.76
C CYS A 148 8.13 -5.21 -18.65
N ALA A 149 9.21 -5.83 -18.18
CA ALA A 149 10.51 -5.79 -18.84
C ALA A 149 10.64 -6.85 -19.96
N PRO A 150 10.95 -6.46 -21.22
CA PRO A 150 11.19 -7.41 -22.30
C PRO A 150 12.57 -8.09 -22.16
N GLY A 151 12.74 -9.25 -22.81
CA GLY A 151 14.03 -9.96 -22.91
C GLY A 151 14.57 -10.53 -21.59
N MET A 152 13.71 -10.64 -20.57
CA MET A 152 14.12 -11.07 -19.23
C MET A 152 14.59 -12.53 -19.20
N GLU A 153 14.07 -13.38 -20.09
CA GLU A 153 14.53 -14.76 -20.24
C GLU A 153 16.03 -14.84 -20.56
N ASP A 154 16.53 -13.96 -21.41
CA ASP A 154 17.94 -13.94 -21.83
C ASP A 154 18.82 -13.37 -20.72
N VAL A 155 18.34 -12.32 -20.03
CA VAL A 155 19.04 -11.73 -18.88
C VAL A 155 19.19 -12.76 -17.76
N LEU A 156 18.13 -13.53 -17.45
CA LEU A 156 18.16 -14.54 -16.40
C LEU A 156 18.95 -15.79 -16.81
N ALA A 157 18.98 -16.14 -18.10
CA ALA A 157 19.83 -17.22 -18.60
C ALA A 157 21.33 -16.89 -18.50
N GLN A 158 21.69 -15.62 -18.56
CA GLN A 158 23.07 -15.12 -18.46
C GLN A 158 23.47 -14.69 -17.04
N ALA A 159 22.56 -14.78 -16.07
CA ALA A 159 22.82 -14.40 -14.69
C ALA A 159 23.91 -15.28 -14.07
N GLY A 160 24.88 -14.63 -13.44
CA GLY A 160 25.96 -15.35 -12.74
C GLY A 160 25.48 -15.96 -11.42
N GLU A 161 26.28 -16.88 -10.85
CA GLU A 161 25.96 -17.51 -9.55
C GLU A 161 25.82 -16.51 -8.39
N SER A 162 26.41 -15.32 -8.53
CA SER A 162 26.33 -14.23 -7.54
C SER A 162 25.27 -13.18 -7.88
N ALA A 163 24.35 -13.46 -8.81
CA ALA A 163 23.31 -12.52 -9.20
C ALA A 163 22.51 -12.02 -7.98
N ALA A 164 22.21 -10.72 -7.99
CA ALA A 164 21.45 -10.10 -6.93
C ALA A 164 19.96 -10.48 -7.00
N PRO A 165 19.23 -10.52 -5.87
CA PRO A 165 17.82 -10.86 -5.86
C PRO A 165 16.96 -9.88 -6.68
N MET A 166 15.94 -10.41 -7.34
CA MET A 166 15.07 -9.71 -8.29
C MET A 166 13.59 -9.96 -8.01
N VAL A 167 12.77 -8.92 -8.19
CA VAL A 167 11.30 -9.03 -8.27
C VAL A 167 10.83 -8.55 -9.63
N LEU A 168 10.02 -9.37 -10.30
CA LEU A 168 9.52 -9.14 -11.65
C LEU A 168 7.99 -9.00 -11.65
N HIS A 169 7.49 -7.95 -12.27
CA HIS A 169 6.06 -7.63 -12.34
C HIS A 169 5.57 -7.58 -13.79
N TYR A 170 4.63 -8.45 -14.17
CA TYR A 170 4.07 -8.48 -15.52
C TYR A 170 2.56 -8.35 -15.54
N ALA A 171 2.05 -7.68 -16.57
CA ALA A 171 0.64 -7.67 -16.90
C ALA A 171 0.26 -8.93 -17.68
N GLU A 172 -0.92 -9.52 -17.41
CA GLU A 172 -1.41 -10.67 -18.19
C GLU A 172 -1.65 -10.30 -19.66
N TRP A 173 -2.23 -9.13 -19.92
CA TRP A 173 -2.54 -8.65 -21.27
C TRP A 173 -1.52 -7.61 -21.74
N ASP A 174 -0.24 -7.92 -21.56
CA ASP A 174 0.86 -7.10 -22.05
C ASP A 174 1.01 -7.28 -23.57
N GLY A 175 0.90 -6.18 -24.32
CA GLY A 175 1.05 -6.18 -25.78
C GLY A 175 2.51 -6.19 -26.26
N PHE A 176 3.46 -5.90 -25.38
CA PHE A 176 4.89 -5.84 -25.67
C PHE A 176 5.64 -7.07 -25.15
N VAL A 177 5.15 -7.69 -24.07
CA VAL A 177 5.71 -8.93 -23.51
C VAL A 177 4.68 -10.05 -23.59
N PRO A 178 4.71 -10.90 -24.63
CA PRO A 178 3.69 -11.92 -24.82
C PRO A 178 3.71 -12.98 -23.71
N PRO A 179 2.58 -13.65 -23.41
CA PRO A 179 2.52 -14.69 -22.37
C PRO A 179 3.55 -15.81 -22.52
N ALA A 180 3.94 -16.15 -23.75
CA ALA A 180 4.99 -17.12 -24.02
C ALA A 180 6.38 -16.68 -23.53
N ALA A 181 6.69 -15.37 -23.57
CA ALA A 181 7.93 -14.83 -23.00
C ALA A 181 7.88 -14.93 -21.47
N VAL A 182 6.78 -14.52 -20.85
CA VAL A 182 6.57 -14.65 -19.39
C VAL A 182 6.66 -16.11 -18.94
N ALA A 183 6.17 -17.06 -19.74
CA ALA A 183 6.30 -18.49 -19.47
C ALA A 183 7.76 -18.97 -19.49
N ARG A 184 8.61 -18.42 -20.36
CA ARG A 184 10.06 -18.69 -20.32
C ARG A 184 10.71 -18.08 -19.08
N VAL A 185 10.40 -16.82 -18.74
CA VAL A 185 10.88 -16.18 -17.50
C VAL A 185 10.52 -17.02 -16.26
N LYS A 186 9.32 -17.62 -16.24
CA LYS A 186 8.89 -18.50 -15.15
C LYS A 186 9.80 -19.70 -14.91
N GLN A 187 10.52 -20.17 -15.93
CA GLN A 187 11.48 -21.28 -15.80
C GLN A 187 12.72 -20.90 -14.98
N HIS A 188 12.98 -19.60 -14.82
CA HIS A 188 14.11 -19.05 -14.05
C HIS A 188 13.72 -18.58 -12.65
N VAL A 189 12.47 -18.77 -12.23
CA VAL A 189 12.01 -18.42 -10.87
C VAL A 189 12.77 -19.24 -9.84
N SER A 190 13.25 -18.57 -8.81
CA SER A 190 14.05 -19.17 -7.74
C SER A 190 13.74 -18.46 -6.41
N VAL A 191 14.47 -18.81 -5.36
CA VAL A 191 14.43 -18.07 -4.08
C VAL A 191 14.89 -16.61 -4.24
N ASP A 192 15.76 -16.33 -5.22
CA ASP A 192 16.29 -15.00 -5.49
C ASP A 192 15.58 -14.28 -6.64
N VAL A 193 14.75 -14.98 -7.43
CA VAL A 193 13.99 -14.39 -8.55
C VAL A 193 12.50 -14.64 -8.37
N GLU A 194 11.77 -13.62 -7.91
CA GLU A 194 10.33 -13.68 -7.71
C GLU A 194 9.58 -13.12 -8.93
N LEU A 195 8.57 -13.83 -9.43
CA LEU A 195 7.76 -13.43 -10.60
C LEU A 195 6.28 -13.29 -10.23
N TYR A 196 5.68 -12.15 -10.56
CA TYR A 196 4.28 -11.86 -10.34
C TYR A 196 3.57 -11.43 -11.63
N VAL A 197 2.49 -12.14 -11.98
CA VAL A 197 1.63 -11.82 -13.13
C VAL A 197 0.27 -11.32 -12.64
N TYR A 198 -0.10 -10.10 -13.03
CA TYR A 198 -1.34 -9.45 -12.63
C TYR A 198 -2.45 -9.73 -13.64
N GLN A 199 -3.53 -10.35 -13.18
CA GLN A 199 -4.64 -10.79 -14.03
C GLN A 199 -5.50 -9.61 -14.51
N GLY A 200 -5.96 -9.68 -15.76
CA GLY A 200 -6.90 -8.74 -16.37
C GLY A 200 -6.35 -7.32 -16.59
N VAL A 201 -5.05 -7.09 -16.42
CA VAL A 201 -4.43 -5.76 -16.63
C VAL A 201 -3.54 -5.75 -17.87
N ARG A 202 -3.34 -4.54 -18.41
CA ARG A 202 -2.52 -4.28 -19.60
C ARG A 202 -1.16 -3.70 -19.24
N HIS A 203 -0.27 -3.63 -20.23
CA HIS A 203 0.99 -2.90 -20.11
C HIS A 203 0.75 -1.49 -19.56
N GLY A 204 1.59 -1.06 -18.61
CA GLY A 204 1.45 0.24 -17.96
C GLY A 204 0.41 0.30 -16.84
N PHE A 205 -0.07 -0.83 -16.30
CA PHE A 205 -1.01 -0.86 -15.16
C PHE A 205 -0.54 -0.07 -13.92
N PHE A 206 0.76 0.17 -13.82
CA PHE A 206 1.41 0.93 -12.76
C PHE A 206 1.43 2.46 -13.02
N ARG A 207 1.11 2.93 -14.23
CA ARG A 207 1.17 4.35 -14.61
C ARG A 207 -0.11 5.08 -14.21
N GLU A 208 -0.11 5.66 -13.01
CA GLU A 208 -1.20 6.48 -12.48
C GLU A 208 -1.63 7.58 -13.47
N GLY A 209 -2.94 7.71 -13.68
CA GLY A 209 -3.53 8.65 -14.65
C GLY A 209 -3.62 8.15 -16.09
N SER A 210 -2.99 7.02 -16.43
CA SER A 210 -3.13 6.41 -17.76
C SER A 210 -4.41 5.55 -17.88
N PRO A 211 -4.93 5.30 -19.09
CA PRO A 211 -6.07 4.39 -19.29
C PRO A 211 -5.81 2.94 -18.86
N ALA A 212 -4.54 2.53 -18.78
CA ALA A 212 -4.16 1.19 -18.34
C ALA A 212 -4.07 1.09 -16.81
N TRP A 213 -4.06 2.21 -16.09
CA TRP A 213 -3.84 2.24 -14.65
C TRP A 213 -4.84 1.35 -13.91
N HIS A 214 -4.31 0.40 -13.13
CA HIS A 214 -5.11 -0.47 -12.29
C HIS A 214 -4.61 -0.39 -10.86
N ARG A 215 -5.27 0.45 -10.06
CA ARG A 215 -4.86 0.77 -8.68
C ARG A 215 -4.59 -0.47 -7.81
N PRO A 216 -5.45 -1.51 -7.77
CA PRO A 216 -5.20 -2.69 -6.93
C PRO A 216 -3.91 -3.44 -7.31
N SER A 217 -3.67 -3.65 -8.60
CA SER A 217 -2.47 -4.33 -9.09
C SER A 217 -1.22 -3.48 -8.86
N MET A 218 -1.30 -2.16 -9.11
CA MET A 218 -0.21 -1.23 -8.86
C MET A 218 0.19 -1.24 -7.37
N MET A 219 -0.78 -1.15 -6.47
CA MET A 219 -0.51 -1.14 -5.03
C MET A 219 0.08 -2.47 -4.54
N THR A 220 -0.44 -3.59 -5.03
CA THR A 220 0.11 -4.91 -4.71
C THR A 220 1.54 -5.08 -5.24
N ALA A 221 1.84 -4.58 -6.45
CA ALA A 221 3.19 -4.55 -6.99
C ALA A 221 4.12 -3.67 -6.17
N HIS A 222 3.65 -2.48 -5.76
CA HIS A 222 4.42 -1.58 -4.93
C HIS A 222 4.81 -2.21 -3.58
N THR A 223 3.88 -2.89 -2.90
CA THR A 223 4.18 -3.62 -1.66
C THR A 223 5.23 -4.72 -1.85
N ARG A 224 5.15 -5.49 -2.95
CA ARG A 224 6.13 -6.54 -3.27
C ARG A 224 7.50 -5.97 -3.61
N THR A 225 7.54 -4.86 -4.33
CA THR A 225 8.76 -4.06 -4.55
C THR A 225 9.38 -3.66 -3.21
N LEU A 226 8.62 -3.03 -2.32
CA LEU A 226 9.12 -2.60 -1.01
C LEU A 226 9.56 -3.78 -0.15
N ALA A 227 8.91 -4.95 -0.25
CA ALA A 227 9.32 -6.15 0.47
C ALA A 227 10.74 -6.57 0.09
N LEU A 228 11.10 -6.59 -1.20
CA LEU A 228 12.47 -6.86 -1.63
C LEU A 228 13.43 -5.76 -1.16
N LEU A 229 13.12 -4.50 -1.45
CA LEU A 229 14.02 -3.38 -1.15
C LEU A 229 14.32 -3.30 0.37
N LYS A 230 13.29 -3.35 1.23
CA LYS A 230 13.45 -3.30 2.69
C LYS A 230 14.13 -4.56 3.26
N ARG A 231 13.93 -5.72 2.63
CA ARG A 231 14.63 -6.98 2.98
C ARG A 231 16.14 -6.84 2.74
N VAL A 232 16.53 -6.34 1.57
CA VAL A 232 17.93 -6.33 1.10
C VAL A 232 18.72 -5.11 1.56
N MET A 233 18.15 -3.91 1.46
CA MET A 233 18.87 -2.65 1.67
C MET A 233 18.25 -1.71 2.70
N GLY A 234 17.03 -1.98 3.15
CA GLY A 234 16.30 -1.09 4.07
C GLY A 234 15.74 0.14 3.32
N PRO A 235 15.39 1.24 4.02
CA PRO A 235 15.35 1.34 5.48
C PRO A 235 14.25 0.45 6.08
N ARG A 236 14.39 0.11 7.36
CA ARG A 236 13.38 -0.65 8.10
C ARG A 236 12.82 0.23 9.21
N TYR A 237 11.50 0.37 9.22
CA TYR A 237 10.75 1.13 10.21
C TYR A 237 10.02 0.18 11.13
N ASP A 238 9.95 0.53 12.41
CA ASP A 238 9.09 -0.19 13.36
C ASP A 238 7.64 0.28 13.16
N LEU A 239 6.96 -0.33 12.19
CA LEU A 239 5.59 0.05 11.83
C LEU A 239 4.61 -0.20 12.99
N ALA A 240 4.88 -1.19 13.85
CA ALA A 240 4.07 -1.44 15.04
C ALA A 240 4.18 -0.27 16.03
N ALA A 241 5.41 0.17 16.34
CA ALA A 241 5.60 1.31 17.23
C ALA A 241 5.04 2.62 16.65
N LEU A 242 5.14 2.83 15.32
CA LEU A 242 4.53 3.99 14.67
C LEU A 242 2.99 3.97 14.79
N TRP A 243 2.38 2.80 14.61
CA TRP A 243 0.94 2.63 14.76
C TRP A 243 0.47 2.78 16.21
N ASP A 244 1.19 2.19 17.17
CA ASP A 244 0.91 2.36 18.60
C ASP A 244 0.99 3.83 19.00
N LYS A 245 1.97 4.58 18.45
CA LYS A 245 2.06 6.01 18.70
C LYS A 245 0.89 6.79 18.09
N HIS A 246 0.48 6.46 16.87
CA HIS A 246 -0.65 7.10 16.20
C HIS A 246 -1.94 6.92 17.02
N THR A 247 -2.26 5.68 17.38
CA THR A 247 -3.46 5.35 18.17
C THR A 247 -3.44 5.92 19.59
N GLU A 248 -2.26 6.00 20.24
CA GLU A 248 -2.12 6.70 21.51
C GLU A 248 -2.56 8.17 21.40
N LEU A 249 -2.19 8.85 20.30
CA LEU A 249 -2.56 10.24 20.06
C LEU A 249 -4.06 10.40 19.81
N GLU A 250 -4.68 9.46 19.12
CA GLU A 250 -6.11 9.49 18.81
C GLU A 250 -7.01 9.18 20.01
N PHE A 251 -6.69 8.15 20.78
CA PHE A 251 -7.60 7.61 21.80
C PHE A 251 -7.22 7.98 23.24
N ALA A 252 -5.92 8.06 23.55
CA ALA A 252 -5.44 8.33 24.90
C ALA A 252 -5.15 9.82 25.13
N VAL A 253 -4.29 10.42 24.31
CA VAL A 253 -3.96 11.86 24.40
C VAL A 253 -5.09 12.72 23.87
N ARG A 254 -5.76 12.24 22.82
CA ARG A 254 -6.81 12.93 22.09
C ARG A 254 -6.37 14.29 21.54
N ASP A 255 -5.34 14.28 20.69
CA ASP A 255 -4.79 15.49 20.05
C ASP A 255 -4.72 15.32 18.52
N ALA A 256 -5.69 15.90 17.80
CA ALA A 256 -5.77 15.78 16.35
C ALA A 256 -4.55 16.40 15.64
N ALA A 257 -4.02 17.53 16.14
CA ALA A 257 -2.89 18.19 15.53
C ALA A 257 -1.60 17.35 15.66
N ALA A 258 -1.41 16.68 16.81
CA ALA A 258 -0.32 15.73 16.99
C ALA A 258 -0.51 14.48 16.13
N THR A 259 -1.72 13.92 16.04
CA THR A 259 -2.04 12.77 15.17
C THR A 259 -1.68 13.09 13.72
N MET A 260 -2.11 14.24 13.19
CA MET A 260 -1.84 14.62 11.80
C MET A 260 -0.34 14.71 11.47
N LYS A 261 0.54 15.02 12.45
CA LYS A 261 2.00 15.05 12.24
C LYS A 261 2.60 13.66 12.01
N THR A 262 1.90 12.59 12.35
CA THR A 262 2.35 11.21 12.11
C THR A 262 2.00 10.72 10.70
N MET A 263 1.21 11.48 9.94
CA MET A 263 0.74 11.09 8.62
C MET A 263 1.52 11.79 7.50
N VAL A 264 1.40 11.26 6.27
CA VAL A 264 1.91 11.91 5.06
C VAL A 264 1.14 13.21 4.77
N ALA A 265 1.64 14.06 3.86
CA ALA A 265 1.01 15.33 3.50
C ALA A 265 -0.39 15.19 2.87
N HIS A 266 -0.67 14.05 2.23
CA HIS A 266 -1.97 13.74 1.63
C HIS A 266 -2.52 12.40 2.17
N PRO A 267 -2.97 12.37 3.43
CA PRO A 267 -3.45 11.16 4.07
C PRO A 267 -4.87 10.80 3.64
N TYR A 268 -5.30 9.58 3.95
CA TYR A 268 -6.64 9.09 3.66
C TYR A 268 -7.13 8.14 4.75
N VAL A 269 -8.31 8.39 5.32
CA VAL A 269 -8.96 7.46 6.27
C VAL A 269 -10.35 7.14 5.77
N ASN A 270 -10.73 5.86 5.86
CA ASN A 270 -12.06 5.40 5.53
C ASN A 270 -12.55 4.33 6.51
N SER A 271 -13.51 4.72 7.31
CA SER A 271 -14.39 3.82 8.06
C SER A 271 -15.40 3.19 7.10
N VAL A 272 -15.07 2.00 6.60
CA VAL A 272 -15.72 1.37 5.46
C VAL A 272 -17.23 1.22 5.61
N PRO A 273 -17.78 0.79 6.76
CA PRO A 273 -19.22 0.50 6.86
C PRO A 273 -20.13 1.72 6.73
N VAL A 274 -19.63 2.92 7.05
CA VAL A 274 -20.41 4.16 7.04
C VAL A 274 -19.78 5.29 6.22
N MET A 275 -18.66 5.02 5.54
CA MET A 275 -17.93 5.95 4.67
C MET A 275 -17.53 7.27 5.34
N THR A 276 -17.26 7.24 6.64
CA THR A 276 -16.72 8.40 7.37
C THR A 276 -15.18 8.40 7.32
N GLY A 277 -14.57 9.56 7.55
CA GLY A 277 -13.13 9.75 7.44
C GLY A 277 -12.80 11.01 6.63
N GLY A 278 -11.71 10.97 5.88
CA GLY A 278 -11.24 12.13 5.12
C GLY A 278 -10.12 11.84 4.15
N VAL A 279 -9.99 12.67 3.11
CA VAL A 279 -8.90 12.65 2.13
C VAL A 279 -8.20 14.01 2.13
N GLY A 280 -6.88 13.99 2.28
CA GLY A 280 -6.05 15.20 2.35
C GLY A 280 -5.99 15.78 3.77
N ALA A 281 -4.90 16.51 4.05
CA ALA A 281 -4.56 16.91 5.42
C ALA A 281 -5.63 17.82 6.06
N GLU A 282 -6.13 18.82 5.32
CA GLU A 282 -7.12 19.77 5.85
C GLU A 282 -8.44 19.08 6.20
N TYR A 283 -8.98 18.27 5.28
CA TYR A 283 -10.24 17.59 5.50
C TYR A 283 -10.12 16.56 6.63
N LEU A 284 -9.04 15.79 6.65
CA LEU A 284 -8.83 14.77 7.67
C LEU A 284 -8.59 15.39 9.06
N HIS A 285 -7.83 16.49 9.16
CA HIS A 285 -7.67 17.21 10.42
C HIS A 285 -9.03 17.66 10.97
N ARG A 286 -9.89 18.24 10.12
CA ARG A 286 -11.25 18.66 10.52
C ARG A 286 -12.09 17.48 11.01
N PHE A 287 -12.00 16.34 10.33
CA PHE A 287 -12.66 15.11 10.75
C PHE A 287 -12.16 14.64 12.13
N TYR A 288 -10.85 14.58 12.33
CA TYR A 288 -10.27 14.16 13.61
C TYR A 288 -10.65 15.08 14.76
N GLU A 289 -10.50 16.39 14.57
CA GLU A 289 -10.77 17.40 15.59
C GLU A 289 -12.24 17.41 16.03
N HIS A 290 -13.18 17.28 15.09
CA HIS A 290 -14.59 17.53 15.39
C HIS A 290 -15.49 16.30 15.45
N HIS A 291 -15.07 15.17 14.88
CA HIS A 291 -15.95 14.00 14.71
C HIS A 291 -15.36 12.68 15.18
N PHE A 292 -14.07 12.61 15.53
CA PHE A 292 -13.42 11.34 15.87
C PHE A 292 -12.75 11.38 17.24
N VAL A 293 -11.64 12.10 17.39
CA VAL A 293 -10.74 12.02 18.57
C VAL A 293 -11.48 12.33 19.88
N HIS A 294 -12.38 13.30 19.86
CA HIS A 294 -13.15 13.71 21.04
C HIS A 294 -14.54 13.05 21.14
N SER A 295 -14.94 12.25 20.15
CA SER A 295 -16.27 11.65 20.00
C SER A 295 -16.27 10.15 20.35
N ASN A 296 -15.51 9.80 21.39
CA ASN A 296 -15.43 8.44 21.93
C ASN A 296 -15.85 8.42 23.40
N PRO A 297 -16.77 7.52 23.80
CA PRO A 297 -17.14 7.27 25.18
C PRO A 297 -15.93 7.13 26.12
N LYS A 298 -16.11 7.44 27.40
CA LYS A 298 -15.02 7.35 28.37
C LYS A 298 -14.59 5.91 28.66
N ASP A 299 -15.51 4.96 28.50
CA ASP A 299 -15.26 3.54 28.68
C ASP A 299 -14.83 2.82 27.40
N THR A 300 -14.59 3.56 26.30
CA THR A 300 -14.07 2.99 25.05
C THR A 300 -12.77 2.25 25.31
N LYS A 301 -12.75 0.96 24.95
CA LYS A 301 -11.60 0.08 25.08
C LYS A 301 -11.35 -0.65 23.77
N MET A 302 -10.07 -0.69 23.38
CA MET A 302 -9.58 -1.51 22.28
C MET A 302 -8.81 -2.70 22.85
N SER A 303 -9.24 -3.92 22.52
CA SER A 303 -8.56 -5.15 22.91
C SER A 303 -7.99 -5.82 21.66
N LEU A 304 -6.67 -5.68 21.45
CA LEU A 304 -5.97 -6.27 20.31
C LEU A 304 -6.05 -7.80 20.38
N LEU A 305 -6.51 -8.43 19.31
CA LEU A 305 -6.56 -9.89 19.15
C LEU A 305 -5.33 -10.38 18.39
N SER A 306 -5.04 -9.75 17.26
CA SER A 306 -3.90 -10.10 16.41
C SER A 306 -3.34 -8.89 15.67
N ARG A 307 -2.05 -8.95 15.36
CA ARG A 307 -1.34 -7.93 14.56
C ARG A 307 -0.46 -8.61 13.53
N THR A 308 -0.62 -8.21 12.26
CA THR A 308 0.26 -8.62 11.16
C THR A 308 1.03 -7.41 10.63
N VAL A 309 2.35 -7.49 10.60
CA VAL A 309 3.22 -6.42 10.08
C VAL A 309 3.83 -6.84 8.74
N GLY A 310 3.51 -6.10 7.69
CA GLY A 310 4.03 -6.27 6.33
C GLY A 310 5.14 -5.28 5.98
N ALA A 311 5.50 -5.21 4.69
CA ALA A 311 6.54 -4.31 4.20
C ALA A 311 6.15 -2.82 4.27
N ASP A 312 4.86 -2.52 4.20
CA ASP A 312 4.30 -1.17 4.13
C ASP A 312 3.00 -1.02 4.92
N ARG A 313 2.61 -2.00 5.73
CA ARG A 313 1.32 -1.99 6.41
C ARG A 313 1.29 -2.76 7.70
N VAL A 314 0.39 -2.37 8.57
CA VAL A 314 -0.05 -3.10 9.75
C VAL A 314 -1.51 -3.49 9.55
N VAL A 315 -1.86 -4.72 9.92
CA VAL A 315 -3.25 -5.18 10.00
C VAL A 315 -3.50 -5.57 11.44
N ASP A 316 -4.36 -4.81 12.11
CA ASP A 316 -4.81 -5.10 13.47
C ASP A 316 -6.23 -5.64 13.42
N GLU A 317 -6.43 -6.77 14.10
CA GLU A 317 -7.74 -7.30 14.45
C GLU A 317 -7.95 -7.06 15.94
N PHE A 318 -9.05 -6.42 16.31
CA PHE A 318 -9.30 -6.04 17.70
C PHE A 318 -10.79 -5.97 18.01
N ILE A 319 -11.12 -6.03 19.29
CA ILE A 319 -12.48 -5.76 19.78
C ILE A 319 -12.53 -4.33 20.29
N LEU A 320 -13.46 -3.55 19.75
CA LEU A 320 -13.83 -2.25 20.29
C LEU A 320 -15.07 -2.43 21.16
N SER A 321 -14.99 -1.99 22.42
CA SER A 321 -16.11 -2.01 23.36
C SER A 321 -16.36 -0.65 23.96
N PHE A 322 -17.62 -0.25 24.10
CA PHE A 322 -18.02 1.03 24.67
C PHE A 322 -19.50 1.03 25.08
N THR A 323 -19.88 1.95 25.96
CA THR A 323 -21.29 2.30 26.18
C THR A 323 -21.65 3.48 25.28
N HIS A 324 -22.71 3.36 24.47
CA HIS A 324 -23.15 4.45 23.59
C HIS A 324 -23.88 5.55 24.37
N ASP A 325 -23.15 6.31 25.17
CA ASP A 325 -23.62 7.37 26.07
C ASP A 325 -23.38 8.81 25.54
N ILE A 326 -22.65 8.93 24.44
CA ILE A 326 -22.45 10.15 23.65
C ILE A 326 -22.68 9.87 22.17
N GLU A 327 -22.84 10.93 21.38
CA GLU A 327 -22.95 10.83 19.92
C GLU A 327 -21.58 10.46 19.31
N MET A 328 -21.57 9.45 18.43
CA MET A 328 -20.37 8.90 17.80
C MET A 328 -20.48 9.01 16.27
N ASP A 329 -20.50 10.23 15.73
CA ASP A 329 -20.72 10.49 14.30
C ASP A 329 -19.84 9.67 13.35
N TRP A 330 -18.61 9.37 13.74
CA TRP A 330 -17.70 8.60 12.92
C TRP A 330 -18.14 7.13 12.74
N MET A 331 -18.92 6.55 13.65
CA MET A 331 -19.34 5.15 13.63
C MET A 331 -20.86 4.99 13.46
N LEU A 332 -21.63 5.91 14.05
CA LEU A 332 -23.08 5.87 14.19
C LEU A 332 -23.69 7.23 13.79
N PRO A 333 -23.45 7.72 12.55
CA PRO A 333 -23.87 9.05 12.14
C PRO A 333 -25.40 9.24 12.28
N GLY A 334 -25.79 10.27 13.01
CA GLY A 334 -27.19 10.64 13.23
C GLY A 334 -27.96 9.77 14.25
N ILE A 335 -27.28 8.89 14.99
CA ILE A 335 -27.89 8.07 16.04
C ILE A 335 -27.61 8.72 17.41
N PRO A 336 -28.64 9.15 18.17
CA PRO A 336 -28.43 9.70 19.50
C PRO A 336 -27.97 8.62 20.50
N PRO A 337 -27.36 9.02 21.63
CA PRO A 337 -26.97 8.09 22.69
C PRO A 337 -28.09 7.11 23.06
N THR A 338 -27.81 5.82 23.00
CA THR A 338 -28.80 4.76 23.31
C THR A 338 -28.63 4.22 24.73
N GLY A 339 -27.49 4.51 25.38
CA GLY A 339 -27.12 3.98 26.69
C GLY A 339 -26.81 2.47 26.70
N LYS A 340 -26.72 1.83 25.52
CA LYS A 340 -26.45 0.40 25.40
C LYS A 340 -24.95 0.15 25.26
N PHE A 341 -24.50 -0.95 25.86
CA PHE A 341 -23.15 -1.45 25.69
C PHE A 341 -23.01 -2.15 24.33
N VAL A 342 -21.91 -1.87 23.63
CA VAL A 342 -21.54 -2.48 22.36
C VAL A 342 -20.17 -3.13 22.50
N GLU A 343 -20.02 -4.32 21.94
CA GLU A 343 -18.76 -5.02 21.73
C GLU A 343 -18.75 -5.54 20.28
N ALA A 344 -17.83 -5.05 19.48
CA ALA A 344 -17.77 -5.36 18.05
C ALA A 344 -16.34 -5.66 17.61
N ALA A 345 -16.22 -6.59 16.66
CA ALA A 345 -14.95 -6.95 16.03
C ALA A 345 -14.59 -5.93 14.94
N PHE A 346 -13.33 -5.50 14.94
CA PHE A 346 -12.77 -4.53 14.02
C PHE A 346 -11.54 -5.10 13.32
N VAL A 347 -11.34 -4.68 12.07
CA VAL A 347 -10.07 -4.84 11.35
C VAL A 347 -9.62 -3.46 10.86
N ALA A 348 -8.45 -3.01 11.31
CA ALA A 348 -7.78 -1.83 10.78
C ALA A 348 -6.64 -2.25 9.84
N VAL A 349 -6.73 -1.85 8.58
CA VAL A 349 -5.66 -2.02 7.58
C VAL A 349 -4.98 -0.67 7.40
N VAL A 350 -3.78 -0.55 7.95
CA VAL A 350 -3.04 0.71 8.08
C VAL A 350 -1.81 0.66 7.19
N ASN A 351 -1.74 1.50 6.17
CA ASN A 351 -0.63 1.58 5.23
C ASN A 351 0.26 2.78 5.53
N PHE A 352 1.56 2.58 5.36
CA PHE A 352 2.62 3.55 5.61
C PHE A 352 3.37 3.87 4.33
N ARG A 353 3.96 5.07 4.29
CA ARG A 353 5.07 5.40 3.42
C ARG A 353 6.24 5.84 4.28
N GLY A 354 7.30 5.05 4.27
CA GLY A 354 8.43 5.27 5.17
C GLY A 354 7.99 5.21 6.64
N ASP A 355 8.22 6.30 7.37
CA ASP A 355 7.86 6.48 8.78
C ASP A 355 6.53 7.22 9.01
N LYS A 356 5.74 7.43 7.96
CA LYS A 356 4.47 8.16 8.02
C LYS A 356 3.29 7.30 7.61
N LEU A 357 2.17 7.47 8.30
CA LEU A 357 0.90 6.85 7.93
C LEU A 357 0.37 7.46 6.62
N TYR A 358 0.05 6.63 5.63
CA TYR A 358 -0.56 7.07 4.38
C TYR A 358 -2.08 6.91 4.41
N HIS A 359 -2.58 5.69 4.62
CA HIS A 359 -4.02 5.50 4.68
C HIS A 359 -4.49 4.37 5.57
N GLU A 360 -5.74 4.50 6.01
CA GLU A 360 -6.42 3.56 6.89
C GLU A 360 -7.73 3.12 6.27
N HIS A 361 -7.96 1.81 6.27
CA HIS A 361 -9.27 1.24 6.04
C HIS A 361 -9.72 0.48 7.28
N ILE A 362 -10.81 0.94 7.88
CA ILE A 362 -11.33 0.37 9.14
C ILE A 362 -12.64 -0.35 8.81
N TYR A 363 -12.69 -1.63 9.14
CA TYR A 363 -13.83 -2.52 8.90
C TYR A 363 -14.43 -2.96 10.22
N TRP A 364 -15.76 -3.07 10.24
CA TRP A 364 -16.52 -3.75 11.27
C TRP A 364 -17.87 -4.18 10.67
N ASP A 365 -18.63 -5.04 11.36
CA ASP A 365 -19.99 -5.37 10.95
C ASP A 365 -21.00 -4.38 11.56
N GLN A 366 -21.49 -3.45 10.74
CA GLN A 366 -22.48 -2.46 11.18
C GLN A 366 -23.83 -3.10 11.55
N ALA A 367 -24.21 -4.23 10.95
CA ALA A 367 -25.47 -4.90 11.30
C ALA A 367 -25.42 -5.42 12.75
N SER A 368 -24.32 -6.09 13.13
CA SER A 368 -24.10 -6.54 14.51
C SER A 368 -24.10 -5.39 15.52
N VAL A 369 -23.54 -4.24 15.17
CA VAL A 369 -23.60 -3.03 16.01
C VAL A 369 -25.04 -2.53 16.16
N LEU A 370 -25.80 -2.43 15.07
CA LEU A 370 -27.18 -1.95 15.11
C LEU A 370 -28.13 -2.89 15.88
N VAL A 371 -27.90 -4.21 15.83
CA VAL A 371 -28.61 -5.20 16.66
C VAL A 371 -28.34 -4.93 18.15
N GLN A 372 -27.08 -4.74 18.53
CA GLN A 372 -26.71 -4.43 19.92
C GLN A 372 -27.33 -3.11 20.42
N LEU A 373 -27.43 -2.11 19.53
CA LEU A 373 -28.11 -0.85 19.82
C LEU A 373 -29.65 -0.98 19.81
N GLY A 374 -30.20 -2.11 19.37
CA GLY A 374 -31.64 -2.36 19.20
C GLY A 374 -32.30 -1.49 18.13
N LEU A 375 -31.51 -1.12 17.12
CA LEU A 375 -31.96 -0.38 15.93
C LEU A 375 -32.22 -1.31 14.75
N LEU A 376 -31.75 -2.55 14.82
CA LEU A 376 -32.04 -3.63 13.88
C LEU A 376 -32.64 -4.82 14.63
N ASP A 377 -33.82 -5.28 14.22
CA ASP A 377 -34.38 -6.55 14.69
C ASP A 377 -33.69 -7.69 13.92
N PRO A 378 -32.95 -8.59 14.58
CA PRO A 378 -32.26 -9.69 13.91
C PRO A 378 -33.22 -10.76 13.37
N LYS A 379 -34.51 -10.75 13.75
CA LYS A 379 -35.45 -11.79 13.36
C LYS A 379 -35.61 -11.87 11.84
N GLY A 380 -35.32 -13.05 11.29
CA GLY A 380 -35.42 -13.32 9.85
C GLY A 380 -34.27 -12.77 9.01
N LEU A 381 -33.22 -12.25 9.65
CA LEU A 381 -32.02 -11.76 8.99
C LEU A 381 -30.82 -12.65 9.36
N PRO A 382 -29.86 -12.87 8.43
CA PRO A 382 -28.63 -13.61 8.71
C PRO A 382 -27.60 -12.71 9.43
N VAL A 383 -27.99 -12.17 10.58
CA VAL A 383 -27.19 -11.22 11.36
C VAL A 383 -27.07 -11.67 12.80
N THR A 384 -25.92 -11.39 13.39
CA THR A 384 -25.62 -11.60 14.81
C THR A 384 -25.63 -10.26 15.56
N GLY A 385 -25.46 -10.29 16.88
CA GLY A 385 -25.11 -9.14 17.71
C GLY A 385 -23.74 -9.31 18.36
N VAL A 386 -23.71 -9.20 19.69
CA VAL A 386 -22.48 -9.25 20.51
C VAL A 386 -21.73 -10.58 20.41
N GLU A 387 -22.44 -11.66 20.09
CA GLU A 387 -21.89 -13.01 19.98
C GLU A 387 -20.80 -13.14 18.91
N ALA A 388 -20.83 -12.31 17.87
CA ALA A 388 -19.79 -12.30 16.84
C ALA A 388 -18.41 -11.92 17.43
N ALA A 389 -18.36 -10.87 18.26
CA ALA A 389 -17.13 -10.47 18.93
C ALA A 389 -16.70 -11.49 19.98
N ARG A 390 -17.64 -12.01 20.77
CA ARG A 390 -17.34 -13.02 21.81
C ARG A 390 -16.81 -14.33 21.25
N LYS A 391 -17.30 -14.77 20.08
CA LYS A 391 -16.81 -15.98 19.41
C LYS A 391 -15.32 -15.88 19.01
N LEU A 392 -14.81 -14.67 18.77
CA LEU A 392 -13.36 -14.47 18.52
C LEU A 392 -12.52 -14.66 19.78
N LEU A 393 -13.08 -14.40 20.96
CA LEU A 393 -12.41 -14.59 22.25
C LEU A 393 -12.56 -16.02 22.79
N ASP A 394 -13.66 -16.68 22.46
CA ASP A 394 -14.02 -18.00 22.98
C ASP A 394 -14.52 -18.90 21.86
N GLU A 395 -13.62 -19.76 21.38
CA GLU A 395 -13.92 -20.73 20.34
C GLU A 395 -14.92 -21.82 20.78
N THR A 396 -15.22 -21.93 22.09
CA THR A 396 -16.17 -22.93 22.60
C THR A 396 -17.64 -22.52 22.40
N LEU A 397 -17.92 -21.26 22.09
CA LEU A 397 -19.29 -20.80 21.83
C LEU A 397 -19.89 -21.50 20.58
N PRO A 398 -21.20 -21.76 20.53
CA PRO A 398 -21.80 -22.50 19.40
C PRO A 398 -21.56 -21.81 18.05
N SER A 399 -21.23 -22.60 17.03
CA SER A 399 -21.22 -22.17 15.62
C SER A 399 -22.54 -22.53 14.93
N ASN A 400 -22.79 -21.94 13.76
CA ASN A 400 -23.85 -22.36 12.83
C ASN A 400 -25.29 -22.20 13.34
N THR A 401 -25.52 -21.41 14.40
CA THR A 401 -26.85 -21.17 14.98
C THR A 401 -27.82 -20.49 14.02
N LEU A 402 -27.33 -19.80 13.00
CA LEU A 402 -28.13 -19.18 11.93
C LEU A 402 -28.35 -20.11 10.71
N MET A 403 -27.73 -21.28 10.67
CA MET A 403 -27.88 -22.26 9.59
C MET A 403 -28.97 -23.27 9.95
N GLU A 404 -30.22 -23.01 9.55
CA GLU A 404 -31.38 -23.87 9.87
C GLU A 404 -31.18 -25.35 9.49
N LYS A 405 -30.40 -25.61 8.43
CA LYS A 405 -30.13 -26.95 7.91
C LYS A 405 -28.86 -27.60 8.47
N TRP A 406 -28.19 -26.96 9.43
CA TRP A 406 -26.91 -27.47 9.95
C TRP A 406 -27.05 -28.90 10.47
N ASP A 407 -28.11 -29.19 11.22
CA ASP A 407 -28.34 -30.50 11.82
C ASP A 407 -28.69 -31.59 10.78
N GLU A 408 -29.19 -31.23 9.59
CA GLU A 408 -29.48 -32.18 8.50
C GLU A 408 -28.21 -32.89 8.02
N SER A 409 -27.04 -32.30 8.25
CA SER A 409 -25.74 -32.89 7.88
C SER A 409 -25.26 -33.98 8.84
N SER A 410 -25.90 -34.14 10.01
CA SER A 410 -25.54 -35.18 10.96
C SER A 410 -25.92 -36.57 10.42
N GLN A 411 -24.97 -37.52 10.48
CA GLN A 411 -25.15 -38.89 9.96
C GLN A 411 -26.22 -39.70 10.71
N ASP A 412 -26.79 -39.18 11.80
CA ASP A 412 -27.82 -39.82 12.61
C ASP A 412 -29.25 -39.66 12.05
N SER A 413 -29.44 -38.91 10.97
CA SER A 413 -30.72 -38.80 10.26
C SER A 413 -31.12 -40.06 9.45
N ARG A 414 -30.29 -41.12 9.40
CA ARG A 414 -30.55 -42.39 8.67
C ARG A 414 -30.90 -43.62 9.54
N LYS A 415 -31.40 -43.46 10.77
CA LYS A 415 -31.86 -44.60 11.59
C LYS A 415 -33.25 -44.45 12.21
N ALA A 416 -34.17 -43.76 11.54
CA ALA A 416 -35.60 -43.85 11.80
C ALA A 416 -36.35 -44.06 10.48
N GLY A 417 -36.43 -45.33 10.08
CA GLY A 417 -37.15 -45.80 8.89
C GLY A 417 -37.23 -47.31 8.93
#